data_AF-A0A9W9VBL8-F1
#
_entry.id   AF-A0A9W9VBL8-F1
#
_cell.length_a   1.000
_cell.length_b   1.000
_cell.length_c   1.000
_cell.angle_alpha   90.00
_cell.angle_beta   90.00
_cell.angle_gamma   90.00
#
_symmetry.space_group_name_H-M   'P 1'
#
loop_
_entity.id
_entity.type
_entity.pdbx_description
1 polymer ?
#
loop_
_entity_poly.entity_id
_entity_poly.type
_entity_poly.pdbx_seq_one_letter_code
_entity_poly.pdbx_strand_id
1 'polypeptide(L)'
;MAQSTDFSRASSNFVNTTTVPCQTRIKKVHKSLPIIPSSLFSYSSGRFLYNEAARIREQHVPFNVTALKDAVASHLGHGKVTQLSKMSEGGFNRVLIATMKDGFQAVVKIPYQSTVPKTYATASEVATLTFLSSKDIPVPKVYGWSSTTENPVGIE
;
A
#
# COMPACT_ATOMS: atom_id res chain seq x y z
N MET A 1 25.54 -0.17 57.33
CA MET A 1 24.43 -1.06 57.70
C MET A 1 24.44 -2.24 56.75
N ALA A 2 24.39 -3.46 57.30
CA ALA A 2 24.22 -4.80 56.67
C ALA A 2 25.22 -5.18 55.55
N GLN A 3 26.09 -6.20 55.70
CA GLN A 3 25.79 -7.65 55.73
C GLN A 3 25.04 -8.11 54.46
N SER A 4 25.38 -9.17 53.73
CA SER A 4 26.33 -10.26 53.90
C SER A 4 26.25 -11.19 52.66
N THR A 5 27.32 -11.97 52.44
CA THR A 5 27.35 -13.37 51.93
C THR A 5 26.88 -13.64 50.49
N ASP A 6 27.79 -13.93 49.56
CA ASP A 6 28.49 -15.23 49.31
C ASP A 6 27.62 -16.25 48.55
N PHE A 7 28.11 -16.76 47.42
CA PHE A 7 28.53 -18.17 47.29
C PHE A 7 29.03 -18.54 45.88
N SER A 8 30.23 -19.13 45.85
CA SER A 8 30.72 -20.22 44.97
C SER A 8 30.93 -20.06 43.46
N ARG A 9 32.21 -19.86 43.11
CA ARG A 9 33.15 -20.88 42.57
C ARG A 9 32.68 -21.78 41.40
N ALA A 10 33.34 -21.61 40.24
CA ALA A 10 34.14 -22.60 39.49
C ALA A 10 34.45 -22.02 38.09
N SER A 11 35.65 -21.48 37.87
CA SER A 11 36.82 -22.14 37.26
C SER A 11 36.53 -22.94 35.99
N SER A 12 37.11 -22.43 34.90
CA SER A 12 37.71 -23.14 33.76
C SER A 12 36.95 -24.30 33.14
N ASN A 13 36.70 -24.22 31.83
CA ASN A 13 37.28 -25.18 30.91
C ASN A 13 37.31 -24.63 29.48
N PHE A 14 38.53 -24.55 28.97
CA PHE A 14 38.88 -24.37 27.58
C PHE A 14 38.58 -25.68 26.85
N VAL A 15 37.75 -25.65 25.81
CA VAL A 15 37.62 -26.78 24.87
C VAL A 15 37.80 -26.22 23.46
N ASN A 16 38.96 -26.50 22.89
CA ASN A 16 39.24 -26.33 21.48
C ASN A 16 38.38 -27.32 20.69
N THR A 17 37.69 -26.85 19.65
CA THR A 17 37.14 -27.75 18.64
C THR A 17 37.38 -27.18 17.26
N THR A 18 38.04 -28.01 16.46
CA THR A 18 38.58 -27.79 15.13
C THR A 18 37.52 -27.29 14.15
N THR A 19 37.80 -26.15 13.53
CA THR A 19 37.01 -25.57 12.45
C THR A 19 37.16 -26.41 11.19
N VAL A 20 36.06 -26.99 10.70
CA VAL A 20 35.93 -27.44 9.31
C VAL A 20 35.48 -26.24 8.47
N PRO A 21 36.19 -25.86 7.39
CA PRO A 21 35.74 -24.79 6.53
C PRO A 21 34.58 -25.29 5.67
N CYS A 22 33.35 -25.07 6.12
CA CYS A 22 32.19 -25.11 5.23
C CYS A 22 32.22 -23.82 4.40
N GLN A 23 32.57 -23.92 3.12
CA GLN A 23 32.45 -22.83 2.17
C GLN A 23 30.98 -22.44 2.07
N THR A 24 30.57 -21.46 2.88
CA THR A 24 29.24 -20.89 2.76
C THR A 24 29.28 -19.95 1.57
N ARG A 25 28.80 -20.43 0.42
CA ARG A 25 28.55 -19.64 -0.78
C ARG A 25 27.73 -18.42 -0.37
N ILE A 26 28.36 -17.26 -0.31
CA ILE A 26 27.70 -15.98 -0.12
C ILE A 26 26.71 -15.84 -1.27
N LYS A 27 25.43 -16.14 -1.00
CA LYS A 27 24.37 -15.79 -1.92
C LYS A 27 24.35 -14.28 -1.93
N LYS A 28 24.88 -13.70 -3.00
CA LYS A 28 24.73 -12.29 -3.33
C LYS A 28 23.22 -12.03 -3.30
N VAL A 29 22.72 -11.46 -2.21
CA VAL A 29 21.33 -11.00 -2.13
C VAL A 29 21.31 -9.84 -3.11
N HIS A 30 20.88 -10.13 -4.33
CA HIS A 30 20.44 -9.09 -5.24
C HIS A 30 19.37 -8.34 -4.45
N LYS A 31 19.62 -7.08 -4.11
CA LYS A 31 18.54 -6.17 -3.73
C LYS A 31 17.63 -6.16 -4.96
N SER A 32 16.59 -6.98 -4.95
CA SER A 32 15.54 -6.89 -5.95
C SER A 32 14.99 -5.49 -5.83
N LEU A 33 14.99 -4.76 -6.94
CA LEU A 33 14.15 -3.57 -7.03
C LEU A 33 12.75 -3.98 -6.56
N PRO A 34 12.02 -3.12 -5.82
CA PRO A 34 10.67 -3.44 -5.40
C PRO A 34 9.89 -3.85 -6.65
N ILE A 35 9.54 -5.14 -6.75
CA ILE A 35 8.74 -5.66 -7.83
C ILE A 35 7.39 -4.98 -7.64
N ILE A 36 7.15 -3.91 -8.41
CA ILE A 36 5.82 -3.32 -8.45
C ILE A 36 4.92 -4.41 -9.00
N PRO A 37 3.94 -4.93 -8.23
CA PRO A 37 3.12 -6.00 -8.72
C PRO A 37 2.30 -5.47 -9.89
N SER A 38 2.50 -6.04 -11.09
CA SER A 38 1.69 -5.73 -12.28
C SER A 38 0.18 -5.93 -12.03
N SER A 39 -0.15 -6.74 -11.02
CA SER A 39 -1.52 -6.97 -10.52
C SER A 39 -2.20 -5.71 -9.96
N LEU A 40 -1.45 -4.68 -9.58
CA LEU A 40 -2.00 -3.41 -9.09
C LEU A 40 -2.70 -2.61 -10.18
N PHE A 41 -2.33 -2.81 -11.45
CA PHE A 41 -2.82 -1.99 -12.57
C PHE A 41 -3.75 -2.74 -13.51
N SER A 42 -3.66 -4.06 -13.58
CA SER A 42 -4.45 -4.89 -14.50
C SER A 42 -5.79 -5.30 -13.88
N TYR A 43 -6.85 -5.29 -14.70
CA TYR A 43 -8.15 -5.85 -14.34
C TYR A 43 -8.04 -7.37 -14.12
N SER A 44 -8.59 -7.87 -13.01
CA SER A 44 -8.58 -9.30 -12.65
C SER A 44 -9.90 -9.81 -12.08
N SER A 45 -10.90 -8.96 -11.88
CA SER A 45 -12.16 -9.35 -11.21
C SER A 45 -13.13 -10.14 -12.09
N GLY A 46 -12.91 -10.23 -13.41
CA GLY A 46 -13.80 -11.01 -14.28
C GLY A 46 -13.43 -10.96 -15.76
N ARG A 47 -14.41 -11.34 -16.59
CA ARG A 47 -14.34 -11.30 -18.06
C ARG A 47 -15.43 -10.41 -18.62
N PHE A 48 -15.18 -9.82 -19.78
CA PHE A 48 -16.19 -9.00 -20.47
C PHE A 48 -16.89 -9.84 -21.53
N LEU A 49 -18.22 -9.69 -21.63
CA LEU A 49 -19.04 -10.38 -22.64
C LEU A 49 -18.74 -9.89 -24.07
N TYR A 50 -18.26 -8.65 -24.22
CA TYR A 50 -17.99 -8.01 -25.50
C TYR A 50 -16.67 -7.21 -25.46
N ASN A 51 -15.91 -7.25 -26.55
CA ASN A 51 -14.64 -6.53 -26.73
C ASN A 51 -13.66 -6.65 -25.54
N GLU A 52 -13.47 -7.85 -25.01
CA GLU A 52 -12.68 -8.12 -23.80
C GLU A 52 -11.30 -7.50 -23.81
N ALA A 53 -10.54 -7.67 -24.88
CA ALA A 53 -9.20 -7.09 -24.99
C ALA A 53 -9.21 -5.55 -24.92
N ALA A 54 -10.23 -4.90 -25.48
CA ALA A 54 -10.37 -3.45 -25.41
C ALA A 54 -10.79 -2.99 -24.00
N ARG A 55 -11.75 -3.67 -23.37
CA ARG A 55 -12.21 -3.36 -22.01
C ARG A 55 -11.12 -3.54 -20.96
N ILE A 56 -10.32 -4.60 -21.06
CA ILE A 56 -9.15 -4.82 -20.20
C ILE A 56 -8.13 -3.69 -20.37
N ARG A 57 -7.88 -3.26 -21.62
CA ARG A 57 -6.94 -2.18 -21.92
C ARG A 57 -7.41 -0.84 -21.36
N GLU A 58 -8.69 -0.53 -21.48
CA GLU A 58 -9.28 0.70 -20.92
C GLU A 58 -9.25 0.76 -19.39
N GLN A 59 -9.30 -0.40 -18.73
CA GLN A 59 -9.22 -0.52 -17.28
C GLN A 59 -7.79 -0.73 -16.75
N HIS A 60 -6.81 -0.81 -17.65
CA HIS A 60 -5.40 -0.81 -17.29
C HIS A 60 -4.91 0.62 -17.11
N VAL A 61 -4.86 1.07 -15.87
CA VAL A 61 -4.46 2.43 -15.51
C VAL A 61 -3.12 2.37 -14.78
N PRO A 62 -2.00 2.66 -15.47
CA PRO A 62 -0.71 2.77 -14.81
C PRO A 62 -0.65 4.05 -14.00
N PHE A 63 -0.05 3.98 -12.81
CA PHE A 63 0.15 5.12 -11.94
C PHE A 63 1.46 5.00 -11.18
N ASN A 64 1.98 6.14 -10.70
CA ASN A 64 3.21 6.16 -9.92
C ASN A 64 2.93 5.68 -8.49
N VAL A 65 3.29 4.43 -8.20
CA VAL A 65 3.07 3.79 -6.88
C VAL A 65 3.81 4.51 -5.76
N THR A 66 5.03 4.98 -6.02
CA THR A 66 5.82 5.71 -5.01
C THR A 66 5.13 7.02 -4.67
N ALA A 67 4.76 7.80 -5.69
CA ALA A 67 4.03 9.05 -5.49
C ALA A 67 2.67 8.83 -4.82
N LEU A 68 1.96 7.73 -5.12
CA LEU A 68 0.72 7.40 -4.42
C LEU A 68 0.97 7.13 -2.94
N LYS A 69 2.01 6.35 -2.60
CA LYS A 69 2.36 6.05 -1.21
C LYS A 69 2.72 7.32 -0.45
N ASP A 70 3.46 8.22 -1.07
CA ASP A 70 3.85 9.49 -0.46
C ASP A 70 2.63 10.39 -0.26
N ALA A 71 1.76 10.51 -1.27
CA ALA A 71 0.51 11.27 -1.16
C ALA A 71 -0.39 10.74 -0.04
N VAL A 72 -0.58 9.41 0.04
CA VAL A 72 -1.37 8.77 1.09
C VAL A 72 -0.74 9.03 2.48
N ALA A 73 0.57 8.89 2.61
CA ALA A 73 1.29 9.18 3.85
C ALA A 73 1.09 10.64 4.31
N SER A 74 1.19 11.59 3.38
CA SER A 74 1.01 13.02 3.66
C SER A 74 -0.41 13.36 4.14
N HIS A 75 -1.44 12.77 3.55
CA HIS A 75 -2.84 13.08 3.93
C HIS A 75 -3.28 12.37 5.21
N LEU A 76 -2.75 11.18 5.49
CA LEU A 76 -3.14 10.37 6.64
C LEU A 76 -2.42 10.76 7.93
N GLY A 77 -1.14 11.15 7.85
CA GLY A 77 -0.33 11.43 9.05
C GLY A 77 0.05 10.18 9.87
N HIS A 78 -0.26 8.98 9.39
CA HIS A 78 0.01 7.68 10.03
C HIS A 78 1.40 7.09 9.66
N GLY A 79 2.35 7.94 9.30
CA GLY A 79 3.69 7.53 8.85
C GLY A 79 3.72 7.05 7.39
N LYS A 80 4.63 6.11 7.07
CA LYS A 80 4.83 5.62 5.69
C LYS A 80 3.89 4.45 5.36
N VAL A 81 3.47 4.37 4.09
CA VAL A 81 2.73 3.20 3.57
C VAL A 81 3.67 2.00 3.43
N THR A 82 3.39 0.93 4.18
CA THR A 82 4.16 -0.32 4.17
C THR A 82 3.71 -1.23 3.03
N GLN A 83 2.40 -1.35 2.83
CA GLN A 83 1.79 -2.22 1.84
C GLN A 83 0.72 -1.49 1.04
N LEU A 84 0.67 -1.80 -0.26
CA LEU A 84 -0.42 -1.41 -1.14
C LEU A 84 -0.92 -2.68 -1.81
N SER A 85 -2.20 -2.99 -1.66
CA SER A 85 -2.82 -4.17 -2.27
C SER A 85 -4.12 -3.78 -2.95
N LYS A 86 -4.51 -4.57 -3.96
CA LYS A 86 -5.80 -4.38 -4.63
C LYS A 86 -6.89 -5.07 -3.84
N MET A 87 -7.93 -4.33 -3.46
CA MET A 87 -9.06 -4.83 -2.69
C MET A 87 -10.17 -5.32 -3.61
N SER A 88 -10.59 -4.47 -4.54
CA SER A 88 -11.67 -4.76 -5.47
C SER A 88 -11.55 -3.89 -6.70
N GLU A 89 -12.17 -4.34 -7.79
CA GLU A 89 -12.30 -3.60 -9.03
C GLU A 89 -13.77 -3.66 -9.43
N GLY A 90 -14.38 -2.51 -9.68
CA GLY A 90 -15.75 -2.40 -10.19
C GLY A 90 -15.78 -1.99 -11.67
N GLY A 91 -16.94 -1.57 -12.17
CA GLY A 91 -17.04 -1.00 -13.52
C GLY A 91 -16.40 0.38 -13.66
N PHE A 92 -16.35 1.15 -12.57
CA PHE A 92 -15.97 2.57 -12.59
C PHE A 92 -14.67 2.88 -11.85
N ASN A 93 -14.35 2.13 -10.79
CA ASN A 93 -13.21 2.41 -9.92
C ASN A 93 -12.40 1.13 -9.62
N ARG A 94 -11.10 1.32 -9.51
CA ARG A 94 -10.15 0.42 -8.86
C ARG A 94 -10.01 0.83 -7.40
N VAL A 95 -10.14 -0.13 -6.49
CA VAL A 95 -10.05 0.09 -5.05
C VAL A 95 -8.81 -0.61 -4.52
N LEU A 96 -7.93 0.16 -3.90
CA LEU A 96 -6.72 -0.33 -3.25
C LEU A 96 -6.83 -0.14 -1.73
N ILE A 97 -6.18 -1.01 -0.98
CA ILE A 97 -5.93 -0.82 0.45
C ILE A 97 -4.48 -0.40 0.61
N ALA A 98 -4.28 0.74 1.27
CA ALA A 98 -2.98 1.21 1.74
C ALA A 98 -2.86 0.91 3.23
N THR A 99 -1.90 0.09 3.60
CA THR A 99 -1.58 -0.22 5.00
C THR A 99 -0.41 0.65 5.45
N MET A 100 -0.63 1.37 6.55
CA MET A 100 0.33 2.29 7.16
C MET A 100 1.27 1.53 8.12
N LYS A 101 2.32 2.22 8.58
CA LYS A 101 3.33 1.63 9.49
C LYS A 101 2.73 1.21 10.84
N ASP A 102 1.76 1.96 11.33
CA ASP A 102 1.04 1.70 12.58
C ASP A 102 -0.10 0.68 12.44
N GLY A 103 -0.28 0.11 11.24
CA GLY A 103 -1.36 -0.83 10.94
C GLY A 103 -2.66 -0.17 10.53
N PHE A 104 -2.77 1.16 10.52
CA PHE A 104 -3.93 1.86 9.97
C PHE A 104 -4.13 1.50 8.49
N GLN A 105 -5.36 1.26 8.08
CA GLN A 105 -5.69 0.94 6.70
C GLN A 105 -6.59 2.01 6.09
N ALA A 106 -6.19 2.51 4.92
CA ALA A 106 -6.97 3.46 4.15
C ALA A 106 -7.40 2.84 2.82
N VAL A 107 -8.63 3.17 2.42
CA VAL A 107 -9.16 2.83 1.11
C VAL A 107 -8.77 3.93 0.12
N VAL A 108 -8.10 3.54 -0.95
CA VAL A 108 -7.74 4.42 -2.06
C VAL A 108 -8.57 4.05 -3.27
N LYS A 109 -9.32 5.02 -3.80
CA LYS A 109 -10.13 4.84 -5.01
C LYS A 109 -9.47 5.54 -6.18
N ILE A 110 -9.38 4.83 -7.30
CA ILE A 110 -8.80 5.31 -8.57
C ILE A 110 -9.85 5.09 -9.66
N PRO A 111 -10.43 6.12 -10.26
CA PRO A 111 -11.39 5.95 -11.34
C PRO A 111 -10.71 5.46 -12.62
N TYR A 112 -11.46 4.70 -13.43
CA TYR A 112 -10.98 4.28 -14.75
C TYR A 112 -11.10 5.41 -15.77
N GLN A 113 -10.21 5.38 -16.78
CA GLN A 113 -10.20 6.38 -17.86
C GLN A 113 -11.52 6.46 -18.66
N SER A 114 -12.29 5.37 -18.68
CA SER A 114 -13.59 5.28 -19.35
C SER A 114 -14.75 5.91 -18.56
N THR A 115 -14.54 6.31 -17.30
CA THR A 115 -15.56 6.95 -16.47
C THR A 115 -15.66 8.42 -16.87
N VAL A 116 -16.79 8.82 -17.47
CA VAL A 116 -17.06 10.21 -17.87
C VAL A 116 -18.27 10.73 -17.10
N PRO A 117 -18.21 11.93 -16.48
CA PRO A 117 -17.09 12.87 -16.40
C PRO A 117 -16.17 12.56 -15.20
N LYS A 118 -14.85 12.49 -15.43
CA LYS A 118 -13.85 12.11 -14.41
C LYS A 118 -13.84 13.08 -13.21
N THR A 119 -13.79 14.37 -13.51
CA THR A 119 -13.59 15.42 -12.49
C THR A 119 -14.78 15.52 -11.58
N TYR A 120 -15.98 15.50 -12.16
CA TYR A 120 -17.21 15.61 -11.41
C TYR A 120 -17.56 14.34 -10.65
N ALA A 121 -17.13 13.15 -11.10
CA ALA A 121 -17.39 11.91 -10.37
C ALA A 121 -16.74 11.94 -8.97
N THR A 122 -15.42 12.18 -8.92
CA THR A 122 -14.70 12.25 -7.64
C THR A 122 -15.15 13.45 -6.81
N ALA A 123 -15.29 14.62 -7.44
CA ALA A 123 -15.71 15.83 -6.72
C ALA A 123 -17.13 15.71 -6.13
N SER A 124 -18.09 15.13 -6.87
CA SER A 124 -19.47 14.95 -6.39
C SER A 124 -19.56 13.91 -5.28
N GLU A 125 -18.76 12.85 -5.35
CA GLU A 125 -18.70 11.85 -4.27
C GLU A 125 -18.16 12.49 -2.98
N VAL A 126 -17.05 13.21 -3.07
CA VAL A 126 -16.45 13.91 -1.92
C VAL A 126 -17.41 14.94 -1.37
N ALA A 127 -18.03 15.77 -2.22
CA ALA A 127 -19.01 16.77 -1.80
C ALA A 127 -20.19 16.13 -1.05
N THR A 128 -20.67 14.98 -1.53
CA THR A 128 -21.75 14.23 -0.88
C THR A 128 -21.30 13.69 0.48
N LEU A 129 -20.12 13.08 0.58
CA LEU A 129 -19.60 12.56 1.85
C LEU A 129 -19.36 13.70 2.86
N THR A 130 -18.81 14.83 2.43
CA THR A 130 -18.64 16.02 3.27
C THR A 130 -19.99 16.56 3.74
N PHE A 131 -20.98 16.64 2.85
CA PHE A 131 -22.32 17.09 3.21
C PHE A 131 -22.97 16.14 4.24
N LEU A 132 -22.94 14.83 4.01
CA LEU A 132 -23.52 13.85 4.95
C LEU A 132 -22.80 13.85 6.30
N SER A 133 -21.47 13.97 6.29
CA SER A 133 -20.70 14.12 7.52
C SER A 133 -21.07 15.38 8.30
N SER A 134 -21.44 16.48 7.62
CA SER A 134 -21.92 17.72 8.28
C SER A 134 -23.32 17.58 8.91
N LYS A 135 -24.02 16.48 8.62
CA LYS A 135 -25.35 16.15 9.17
C LYS A 135 -25.28 15.06 10.23
N ASP A 136 -24.09 14.78 10.77
CA ASP A 136 -23.84 13.74 11.77
C ASP A 136 -24.25 12.33 11.31
N ILE A 137 -24.34 12.10 9.99
CA ILE A 137 -24.60 10.79 9.42
C ILE A 137 -23.28 10.02 9.38
N PRO A 138 -23.22 8.77 9.88
CA PRO A 138 -22.00 7.97 9.88
C PRO A 138 -21.61 7.59 8.45
N VAL A 139 -20.69 8.34 7.87
CA VAL A 139 -20.11 8.11 6.54
C VAL A 139 -18.59 7.93 6.62
N PRO A 140 -17.96 7.29 5.62
CA PRO A 140 -16.50 7.21 5.56
C PRO A 140 -15.84 8.59 5.53
N LYS A 141 -14.76 8.76 6.30
CA LYS A 141 -13.98 9.99 6.32
C LYS A 141 -13.12 10.10 5.05
N VAL A 142 -13.21 11.25 4.38
CA VAL A 142 -12.32 11.60 3.27
C VAL A 142 -11.05 12.22 3.84
N TYR A 143 -9.89 11.63 3.55
CA TYR A 143 -8.58 12.13 4.00
C TYR A 143 -7.90 13.04 2.97
N GLY A 144 -8.11 12.77 1.69
CA GLY A 144 -7.54 13.51 0.58
C GLY A 144 -8.21 13.10 -0.72
N TRP A 145 -8.25 14.00 -1.69
CA TRP A 145 -8.80 13.74 -3.01
C TRP A 145 -8.14 14.66 -4.03
N SER A 146 -8.15 14.24 -5.29
CA SER A 146 -7.73 15.02 -6.45
C SER A 146 -8.72 14.77 -7.58
N SER A 147 -8.98 15.79 -8.40
CA SER A 147 -9.82 15.68 -9.61
C SER A 147 -9.07 16.17 -10.85
N THR A 148 -7.76 16.37 -10.74
CA THR A 148 -6.90 16.79 -11.85
C THR A 148 -5.88 15.70 -12.13
N THR A 149 -5.53 15.54 -13.39
CA THR A 149 -4.44 14.65 -13.83
C THR A 149 -3.05 15.22 -13.54
N GLU A 150 -2.98 16.51 -13.22
CA GLU A 150 -1.78 17.27 -12.83
C GLU A 150 -1.35 16.97 -11.39
N ASN A 151 -1.28 15.69 -11.02
CA ASN A 151 -0.77 15.28 -9.72
C ASN A 151 0.42 14.31 -9.87
N PRO A 152 1.29 14.21 -8.86
CA PRO A 152 2.47 13.35 -8.91
C PRO A 152 2.18 11.87 -9.13
N VAL A 153 0.95 11.42 -8.85
CA VAL A 153 0.51 10.03 -9.04
C VAL A 153 0.25 9.74 -10.52
N GLY A 154 -0.07 10.77 -11.32
CA GLY A 154 -0.30 10.67 -12.76
C GLY A 154 -1.68 10.11 -13.14
N ILE A 155 -2.62 10.14 -12.20
CA ILE A 155 -3.99 9.65 -12.38
C ILE A 155 -4.99 10.60 -11.75
N GLU A 156 -6.11 10.79 -12.41
CA GLU A 156 -7.33 11.32 -11.80
C GLU A 156 -8.17 10.15 -11.29
#